data_AF-A0A7C6ABQ5-F1
#
_entry.id   AF-A0A7C6ABQ5-F1
#
_cell.length_a   1.000
_cell.length_b   1.000
_cell.length_c   1.000
_cell.angle_alpha   90.00
_cell.angle_beta   90.00
_cell.angle_gamma   90.00
#
_symmetry.space_group_name_H-M   'P 1'
#
loop_
_entity.id
_entity.type
_entity.pdbx_description
1 polymer ?
#
loop_
_entity_poly.entity_id
_entity_poly.type
_entity_poly.pdbx_seq_one_letter_code
_entity_poly.pdbx_strand_id
1 'polypeptide(L)'
;MKKIRVRKSYQNKEFLNSAIARPVRLLAELLDPQQKLSREGIKDTVVFFGSARIKDKQTCERNLKKLLSLQKKSNGDVRDLKKLIRDAKIDIQMSKYYEEAVELS
;
A
#
# COMPACT_ATOMS: atom_id res chain seq x y z
N MET A 1 17.89 43.52 27.22
CA MET A 1 16.83 42.50 27.28
C MET A 1 16.94 41.58 26.06
N LYS A 2 17.09 40.27 26.25
CA LYS A 2 17.23 39.29 25.16
C LYS A 2 15.86 39.10 24.50
N LYS A 3 15.70 39.46 23.22
CA LYS A 3 14.44 39.25 22.47
C LYS A 3 14.15 37.75 22.40
N ILE A 4 13.15 37.28 23.12
CA ILE A 4 12.63 35.92 22.98
C ILE A 4 11.91 35.87 21.63
N ARG A 5 12.53 35.21 20.63
CA ARG A 5 11.87 34.93 19.36
C ARG A 5 10.94 33.74 19.57
N VAL A 6 9.66 34.04 19.78
CA VAL A 6 8.61 33.01 19.78
C VAL A 6 8.56 32.41 18.38
N ARG A 7 8.76 31.08 18.29
CA ARG A 7 8.67 30.35 17.04
C ARG A 7 7.20 30.34 16.60
N LYS A 8 6.94 30.66 15.32
CA LYS A 8 5.58 30.61 14.78
C LYS A 8 5.01 29.19 14.97
N SER A 9 3.72 29.09 15.32
CA SER A 9 3.10 27.79 15.67
C SER A 9 3.20 26.76 14.54
N TYR A 10 3.09 27.19 13.27
CA TYR A 10 3.25 26.30 12.12
C TYR A 10 4.69 25.79 11.90
N GLN A 11 5.67 26.32 12.64
CA GLN A 11 7.05 25.81 12.67
C GLN A 11 7.34 25.03 13.95
N ASN A 12 6.42 25.03 14.92
CA ASN A 12 6.55 24.29 16.17
C ASN A 12 6.07 22.84 15.98
N LYS A 13 7.02 21.90 15.88
CA LYS A 13 6.72 20.47 15.70
C LYS A 13 5.98 19.86 16.90
N GLU A 14 6.26 20.30 18.12
CA GLU A 14 5.57 19.81 19.31
C GLU A 14 4.08 20.16 19.26
N PHE A 15 3.77 21.40 18.89
CA PHE A 15 2.39 21.82 18.64
C PHE A 15 1.75 21.00 17.52
N LEU A 16 2.39 20.91 16.34
CA LEU A 16 1.81 20.22 15.18
C LEU A 16 1.55 18.73 15.41
N ASN A 17 2.37 18.07 16.23
CA ASN A 17 2.22 16.66 16.58
C ASN A 17 1.25 16.44 17.76
N SER A 18 0.80 17.49 18.43
CA SER A 18 -0.19 17.39 19.50
C SER A 18 -1.58 16.95 18.97
N ALA A 19 -2.42 16.45 19.87
CA ALA A 19 -3.80 16.10 19.56
C ALA A 19 -4.62 17.32 19.08
N ILE A 20 -4.39 18.49 19.69
CA ILE A 20 -5.10 19.74 19.37
C ILE A 20 -4.82 20.20 17.93
N ALA A 21 -3.61 19.98 17.42
CA ALA A 21 -3.25 20.38 16.06
C ALA A 21 -3.69 19.36 14.97
N ARG A 22 -4.42 18.29 15.32
CA ARG A 22 -4.94 17.33 14.32
C ARG A 22 -5.72 17.99 13.18
N PRO A 23 -6.63 18.96 13.41
CA PRO A 23 -7.36 19.61 12.32
C PRO A 23 -6.43 20.35 11.34
N VAL A 24 -5.35 20.94 11.85
CA VAL A 24 -4.33 21.62 11.03
C VAL A 24 -3.64 20.60 10.11
N ARG A 25 -3.27 19.42 10.63
CA ARG A 25 -2.68 18.35 9.82
C ARG A 25 -3.66 17.81 8.77
N LEU A 26 -4.93 17.61 9.13
CA LEU A 26 -5.94 17.15 8.16
C LEU A 26 -6.10 18.13 7.00
N LEU A 27 -6.17 19.44 7.28
CA LEU A 27 -6.25 20.47 6.24
C LEU A 27 -4.98 20.49 5.37
N ALA A 28 -3.80 20.31 5.97
CA ALA A 28 -2.55 20.25 5.23
C ALA A 28 -2.51 19.03 4.27
N GLU A 29 -2.90 17.85 4.74
CA GLU A 29 -2.97 16.62 3.94
C GLU A 29 -4.02 16.68 2.82
N LEU A 30 -5.03 17.55 2.94
CA LEU A 30 -6.00 17.79 1.88
C LEU A 30 -5.48 18.78 0.83
N LEU A 31 -4.90 19.89 1.27
CA LEU A 31 -4.55 21.01 0.40
C LEU A 31 -3.22 20.81 -0.35
N ASP A 32 -2.22 20.18 0.28
CA ASP A 32 -0.91 19.98 -0.34
C ASP A 32 -0.98 19.09 -1.59
N PRO A 33 -1.67 17.93 -1.58
CA PRO A 33 -1.84 17.12 -2.80
C PRO A 33 -2.61 17.86 -3.89
N GLN A 34 -3.68 18.57 -3.54
CA GLN A 34 -4.46 19.35 -4.50
C GLN A 34 -3.61 20.43 -5.18
N GLN A 35 -2.79 21.14 -4.41
CA GLN A 35 -1.87 22.14 -4.95
C GLN A 35 -0.83 21.51 -5.88
N LYS A 36 -0.26 20.35 -5.52
CA LYS A 36 0.71 19.64 -6.35
C LYS A 36 0.10 19.23 -7.70
N LEU A 37 -1.06 18.57 -7.68
CA LEU A 37 -1.76 18.16 -8.89
C LEU A 37 -2.06 19.37 -9.80
N SER A 38 -2.51 20.49 -9.22
CA SER A 38 -2.78 21.71 -9.97
C SER A 38 -1.52 22.32 -10.61
N ARG A 39 -0.38 22.31 -9.91
CA ARG A 39 0.90 22.83 -10.42
C ARG A 39 1.43 22.00 -11.58
N GLU A 40 1.23 20.69 -11.55
CA GLU A 40 1.60 19.77 -12.63
C GLU A 40 0.57 19.77 -13.79
N GLY A 41 -0.46 20.62 -13.72
CA GLY A 41 -1.47 20.72 -14.79
C GLY A 41 -2.42 19.52 -14.90
N ILE A 42 -2.46 18.66 -13.87
CA ILE A 42 -3.35 17.49 -13.83
C ILE A 42 -4.78 17.96 -13.55
N LYS A 43 -5.68 17.73 -14.50
CA LYS A 43 -7.10 18.14 -14.42
C LYS A 43 -8.06 16.96 -14.29
N ASP A 44 -7.82 15.93 -15.09
CA ASP A 44 -8.64 14.73 -15.15
C ASP A 44 -7.84 13.56 -14.59
N THR A 45 -8.43 12.81 -13.66
CA THR A 45 -7.81 11.67 -13.01
C THR A 45 -8.70 10.45 -13.12
N VAL A 46 -8.09 9.31 -13.47
CA VAL A 46 -8.75 8.00 -13.40
C VAL A 46 -8.12 7.26 -12.22
N VAL A 47 -8.94 6.95 -11.20
CA VAL A 47 -8.47 6.26 -10.00
C VAL A 47 -8.76 4.77 -10.13
N PHE A 48 -7.71 3.96 -10.19
CA PHE A 48 -7.81 2.51 -10.16
C PHE A 48 -7.77 2.00 -8.73
N PHE A 49 -8.65 1.05 -8.42
CA PHE A 49 -8.68 0.35 -7.13
C PHE A 49 -8.45 -1.14 -7.35
N GLY A 50 -7.70 -1.76 -6.45
CA GLY A 50 -7.39 -3.19 -6.51
C GLY A 50 -7.11 -3.77 -5.13
N SER A 51 -7.12 -5.09 -5.04
CA SER A 51 -6.79 -5.78 -3.78
C SER A 51 -5.29 -5.64 -3.49
N ALA A 52 -4.95 -5.01 -2.37
CA ALA A 52 -3.57 -4.91 -1.87
C ALA A 52 -2.93 -6.28 -1.53
N ARG A 53 -3.69 -7.38 -1.59
CA ARG A 53 -3.21 -8.74 -1.33
C ARG A 53 -2.74 -9.47 -2.59
N ILE A 54 -3.10 -8.99 -3.79
CA ILE A 54 -2.65 -9.59 -5.05
C ILE A 54 -1.17 -9.27 -5.21
N LYS A 55 -0.37 -10.28 -5.57
CA LYS A 55 1.07 -10.18 -5.75
C LYS A 55 1.41 -10.33 -7.22
N ASP A 56 2.62 -9.90 -7.58
CA ASP A 56 3.19 -10.14 -8.90
C ASP A 56 3.27 -11.65 -9.19
N LYS A 57 3.23 -11.97 -10.49
CA LYS A 57 3.18 -13.35 -10.96
C LYS A 57 4.37 -14.16 -10.45
N GLN A 58 5.57 -13.58 -10.43
CA GLN A 58 6.79 -14.25 -10.01
C GLN A 58 6.73 -14.66 -8.53
N THR A 59 6.22 -13.78 -7.67
CA THR A 59 6.03 -14.06 -6.25
C THR A 59 4.99 -15.17 -6.03
N CYS A 60 3.88 -15.14 -6.77
CA CYS A 60 2.86 -16.20 -6.72
C CYS A 60 3.41 -17.56 -7.14
N GLU A 61 4.16 -17.63 -8.24
CA GLU A 61 4.79 -18.87 -8.73
C GLU A 61 5.80 -19.44 -7.74
N ARG A 62 6.66 -18.58 -7.16
CA ARG A 62 7.61 -18.99 -6.11
C ARG A 62 6.87 -19.58 -4.91
N ASN A 63 5.77 -18.98 -4.50
CA ASN A 63 4.96 -19.48 -3.39
C ASN A 63 4.35 -20.85 -3.70
N LEU A 64 3.73 -20.99 -4.89
CA LEU A 64 3.16 -22.27 -5.31
C LEU A 64 4.23 -23.37 -5.37
N LYS A 65 5.41 -23.08 -5.93
CA LYS A 65 6.53 -24.04 -6.01
C LYS A 65 6.98 -24.49 -4.62
N LYS A 66 7.06 -23.58 -3.64
CA LYS A 66 7.37 -23.92 -2.25
C LYS A 66 6.32 -24.86 -1.66
N LEU A 67 5.04 -24.53 -1.80
CA LEU A 67 3.94 -25.37 -1.28
C LEU A 67 3.92 -26.76 -1.90
N LEU A 68 4.16 -26.88 -3.21
CA LEU A 68 4.26 -28.17 -3.90
C LEU A 68 5.47 -28.99 -3.41
N SER A 69 6.60 -28.35 -3.10
CA SER A 69 7.76 -29.05 -2.55
C SER A 69 7.51 -29.59 -1.14
N LEU A 70 6.73 -28.87 -0.33
CA LEU A 70 6.30 -29.30 1.01
C LEU A 70 5.30 -30.46 0.93
N GLN A 71 4.39 -30.42 -0.06
CA GLN A 71 3.43 -31.50 -0.28
C GLN A 71 4.12 -32.82 -0.60
N LYS A 72 5.20 -32.80 -1.39
CA LYS A 72 5.99 -34.00 -1.68
C LYS A 72 6.75 -34.57 -0.48
N LYS A 73 7.03 -33.74 0.54
CA LYS A 73 7.80 -34.11 1.74
C LYS A 73 6.93 -34.49 2.94
N SER A 74 5.63 -34.14 2.93
CA SER A 74 4.74 -34.37 4.06
C SER A 74 3.99 -35.69 3.93
N ASN A 75 4.08 -36.54 4.95
CA ASN A 75 3.36 -37.84 5.05
C ASN A 75 2.05 -37.76 5.83
N GLY A 76 1.63 -36.58 6.31
CA GLY A 76 0.42 -36.50 7.14
C GLY A 76 0.25 -35.14 7.80
N ASP A 77 -0.31 -34.20 7.06
CA ASP A 77 -1.49 -33.41 7.47
C ASP A 77 -2.01 -32.67 6.22
N VAL A 78 -2.98 -33.27 5.54
CA VAL A 78 -3.19 -33.07 4.10
C VAL A 78 -4.24 -31.99 3.80
N ARG A 79 -5.07 -31.62 4.78
CA ARG A 79 -6.24 -30.76 4.53
C ARG A 79 -5.85 -29.28 4.37
N ASP A 80 -5.03 -28.76 5.28
CA ASP A 80 -4.61 -27.35 5.26
C ASP A 80 -3.64 -27.07 4.11
N LEU A 81 -2.73 -28.00 3.82
CA LEU A 81 -1.81 -27.85 2.70
C LEU A 81 -2.52 -27.88 1.35
N LYS A 82 -3.55 -28.72 1.19
CA LYS A 82 -4.39 -28.73 -0.03
C LYS A 82 -5.11 -27.40 -0.23
N LYS A 83 -5.63 -26.80 0.86
CA LYS A 83 -6.26 -25.48 0.82
C LYS A 83 -5.26 -24.40 0.41
N LEU A 84 -4.09 -24.36 1.03
CA LEU A 84 -3.03 -23.40 0.69
C LEU A 84 -2.58 -23.50 -0.77
N ILE A 85 -2.46 -24.71 -1.31
CA ILE A 85 -2.12 -24.91 -2.73
C ILE A 85 -3.24 -24.41 -3.64
N ARG A 86 -4.50 -24.62 -3.26
CA ARG A 86 -5.66 -24.10 -4.01
C ARG A 86 -5.64 -22.57 -4.02
N ASP A 87 -5.42 -21.94 -2.88
CA ASP A 87 -5.36 -20.49 -2.74
C ASP A 87 -4.17 -19.92 -3.56
N ALA A 88 -3.00 -20.56 -3.49
CA ALA A 88 -1.84 -20.14 -4.29
C ALA A 88 -2.05 -20.26 -5.80
N LYS A 89 -2.88 -21.21 -6.27
CA LYS A 89 -3.26 -21.27 -7.69
C LYS A 89 -4.19 -20.13 -8.09
N ILE A 90 -5.12 -19.76 -7.20
CA ILE A 90 -5.99 -18.59 -7.40
C ILE A 90 -5.13 -17.33 -7.44
N ASP A 91 -4.15 -17.19 -6.54
CA ASP A 91 -3.23 -16.06 -6.53
C ASP A 91 -2.49 -15.90 -7.86
N ILE A 92 -2.03 -17.00 -8.49
CA ILE A 92 -1.43 -16.93 -9.83
C ILE A 92 -2.43 -16.44 -10.87
N GLN A 93 -3.67 -16.93 -10.86
CA GLN A 93 -4.70 -16.44 -11.77
C GLN A 93 -4.97 -14.94 -11.57
N MET A 94 -5.05 -14.50 -10.32
CA MET A 94 -5.29 -13.12 -9.96
C MET A 94 -4.09 -12.20 -10.22
N SER A 95 -2.86 -12.74 -10.22
CA SER A 95 -1.64 -11.97 -10.50
C SER A 95 -1.69 -11.28 -11.87
N LYS A 96 -2.43 -11.83 -12.83
CA LYS A 96 -2.72 -11.20 -14.12
C LYS A 96 -3.21 -9.75 -13.95
N TYR A 97 -4.17 -9.51 -13.05
CA TYR A 97 -4.74 -8.18 -12.85
C TYR A 97 -3.77 -7.22 -12.17
N TYR A 98 -2.79 -7.74 -11.43
CA TYR A 98 -1.70 -6.92 -10.88
C TYR A 98 -0.77 -6.46 -12.01
N GLU A 99 -0.35 -7.38 -12.88
CA GLU A 99 0.51 -7.04 -14.04
C GLU A 99 -0.19 -6.05 -14.99
N GLU A 100 -1.47 -6.28 -15.31
CA GLU A 100 -2.26 -5.37 -16.15
C GLU A 100 -2.40 -3.97 -15.52
N ALA A 101 -2.58 -3.89 -14.20
CA ALA A 101 -2.65 -2.60 -13.52
C ALA A 101 -1.32 -1.84 -13.53
N VAL A 102 -0.19 -2.55 -13.45
CA VAL A 102 1.16 -1.96 -13.55
C VAL A 102 1.46 -1.49 -14.97
N GLU A 103 1.03 -2.23 -16.00
CA GLU A 103 1.21 -1.82 -17.40
C GLU A 103 0.45 -0.52 -17.74
N LEU A 104 -0.70 -0.30 -17.09
CA LEU A 104 -1.54 0.88 -17.30
C LEU A 104 -1.14 2.11 -16.47
N SER A 105 -0.23 1.97 -15.50
CA SER A 105 0.20 3.04 -14.58
C SER A 105 1.47 3.73 -15.03
#